data_AF-A0A819HIP7-F1
#
_entry.id   AF-A0A819HIP7-F1
#
_cell.length_a   1.000
_cell.length_b   1.000
_cell.length_c   1.000
_cell.angle_alpha   90.00
_cell.angle_beta   90.00
_cell.angle_gamma   90.00
#
_symmetry.space_group_name_H-M   'P 1'
#
loop_
_entity.id
_entity.type
_entity.pdbx_description
1 polymer ?
#
loop_
_entity_poly.entity_id
_entity_poly.type
_entity_poly.pdbx_seq_one_letter_code
_entity_poly.pdbx_strand_id
1 'polypeptide(L)'
;KKPSLFSFLSPLSLEIWIYTFAAIFTVSFILLIIARCSPDEWRNPYPCDTDYDYLENRFTVSNTLWFSIGTLMQQGSDVSPSAMSTRLISGIWWFFTLILISSYTANL
;
A
#
# COMPACT_ATOMS: atom_id res chain seq x y z
N LYS A 1 26.84 -0.08 -27.74
CA LYS A 1 27.04 0.46 -26.36
C LYS A 1 26.56 -0.61 -25.40
N LYS A 2 27.35 -1.09 -24.45
CA LYS A 2 26.87 -2.08 -23.48
C LYS A 2 25.78 -1.42 -22.62
N PRO A 3 24.62 -2.06 -22.40
CA PRO A 3 23.61 -1.50 -21.51
C PRO A 3 24.23 -1.33 -20.12
N SER A 4 23.91 -0.21 -19.46
CA SER A 4 24.31 -0.01 -18.07
C SER A 4 23.53 -0.98 -17.18
N LEU A 5 24.09 -1.37 -16.03
CA LEU A 5 23.44 -2.30 -15.09
C LEU A 5 22.06 -1.81 -14.61
N PHE A 6 21.81 -0.49 -14.65
CA PHE A 6 20.57 0.15 -14.22
C PHE A 6 19.69 0.61 -15.39
N SER A 7 19.88 0.06 -16.58
CA SER A 7 19.06 0.44 -17.75
C SER A 7 17.56 0.15 -17.55
N PHE A 8 17.19 -0.72 -16.61
CA PHE A 8 15.78 -0.96 -16.29
C PHE A 8 15.12 0.23 -15.58
N LEU A 9 15.88 1.17 -14.99
CA LEU A 9 15.31 2.38 -14.36
C LEU A 9 15.10 3.52 -15.37
N SER A 10 15.67 3.42 -16.58
CA SER A 10 15.63 4.51 -17.57
C SER A 10 14.27 4.89 -18.14
N PRO A 11 13.23 4.02 -18.17
CA PRO A 11 11.90 4.42 -18.63
C PRO A 11 11.25 5.52 -17.78
N LEU A 12 11.81 5.84 -16.61
CA LEU A 12 11.27 6.86 -15.72
C LEU A 12 12.40 7.72 -15.17
N SER A 13 12.16 9.03 -15.01
CA SER A 13 13.16 9.91 -14.38
C SER A 13 13.43 9.48 -12.93
N LEU A 14 14.69 9.63 -12.50
CA LEU A 14 15.12 9.35 -11.13
C LEU A 14 14.30 10.17 -10.10
N GLU A 15 13.87 11.38 -10.48
CA GLU A 15 13.00 12.20 -9.63
C GLU A 15 11.68 11.50 -9.30
N ILE A 16 11.03 10.87 -10.29
CA ILE A 16 9.75 10.19 -10.10
C ILE A 16 9.94 8.94 -9.24
N TRP A 17 11.09 8.26 -9.34
CA TRP A 17 11.44 7.17 -8.42
C TRP A 17 11.55 7.64 -6.97
N ILE A 18 12.19 8.79 -6.72
CA ILE A 18 12.27 9.38 -5.38
C ILE A 18 10.88 9.75 -4.87
N TYR A 19 10.04 10.38 -5.70
CA TYR A 19 8.65 10.70 -5.34
C TYR A 19 7.83 9.44 -5.06
N THR A 20 8.04 8.37 -5.80
CA THR A 20 7.36 7.08 -5.59
C THR A 20 7.76 6.47 -4.24
N PHE A 21 9.05 6.49 -3.92
CA PHE A 21 9.55 6.03 -2.61
C PHE A 21 8.93 6.84 -1.47
N ALA A 22 8.94 8.18 -1.56
CA ALA A 22 8.31 9.06 -0.58
C ALA A 22 6.79 8.82 -0.45
N ALA A 23 6.11 8.57 -1.56
CA ALA A 23 4.68 8.27 -1.57
C ALA A 23 4.35 6.96 -0.85
N ILE A 24 5.19 5.92 -0.97
CA ILE A 24 5.01 4.66 -0.22
C ILE A 24 4.97 4.92 1.29
N PHE A 25 5.95 5.66 1.84
CA PHE A 25 5.97 5.98 3.28
C PHE A 25 4.78 6.84 3.68
N THR A 26 4.43 7.83 2.85
CA THR A 26 3.31 8.74 3.12
C THR A 26 1.99 7.97 3.20
N VAL A 27 1.71 7.11 2.23
CA VAL A 27 0.47 6.31 2.21
C VAL A 27 0.45 5.29 3.34
N SER A 28 1.58 4.63 3.63
CA SER A 28 1.68 3.71 4.76
C SER A 28 1.39 4.41 6.09
N PHE A 29 1.91 5.62 6.28
CA PHE A 29 1.67 6.42 7.49
C PHE A 29 0.22 6.89 7.61
N ILE A 30 -0.37 7.37 6.51
CA ILE A 30 -1.77 7.80 6.48
C ILE A 30 -2.70 6.61 6.77
N LEU A 31 -2.45 5.45 6.16
CA LEU A 31 -3.21 4.23 6.42
C LEU A 31 -3.08 3.80 7.89
N LEU A 32 -1.88 3.88 8.47
CA LEU A 32 -1.66 3.56 9.88
C LEU A 32 -2.51 4.46 10.78
N ILE A 33 -2.48 5.79 10.59
CA ILE A 33 -3.25 6.72 11.41
C ILE A 33 -4.76 6.44 11.29
N ILE A 34 -5.25 6.36 10.05
CA ILE A 34 -6.69 6.19 9.81
C ILE A 34 -7.17 4.84 10.34
N ALA A 35 -6.38 3.78 10.15
CA ALA A 35 -6.74 2.46 10.65
C ALA A 35 -6.78 2.42 12.18
N ARG A 36 -5.89 3.14 12.89
CA ARG A 36 -5.94 3.22 14.36
C ARG A 36 -7.11 4.05 14.86
N CYS A 37 -7.49 5.09 14.14
CA CYS A 37 -8.64 5.95 14.50
C CYS A 37 -10.00 5.33 14.14
N SER A 38 -10.07 4.39 13.19
CA SER A 38 -11.32 3.82 12.70
C SER A 38 -11.72 2.58 13.53
N PRO A 39 -12.82 2.62 14.30
CA PRO A 39 -13.28 1.48 15.11
C PRO A 39 -13.54 0.23 14.26
N ASP A 40 -14.02 0.40 13.03
CA ASP A 40 -14.36 -0.69 12.10
C ASP A 40 -13.15 -1.55 11.66
N GLU A 41 -11.92 -1.08 11.92
CA GLU A 41 -10.69 -1.85 11.65
C GLU A 41 -10.26 -2.73 12.82
N TRP A 42 -10.82 -2.51 14.01
CA TRP A 42 -10.60 -3.35 15.17
C TRP A 42 -11.53 -4.55 15.07
N ARG A 43 -10.98 -5.73 14.82
CA ARG A 43 -11.74 -6.96 14.57
C ARG A 43 -11.32 -8.08 15.50
N ASN A 44 -12.26 -8.96 15.80
CA ASN A 44 -11.98 -10.20 16.52
C ASN A 44 -11.17 -11.15 15.59
N PRO A 45 -9.96 -11.59 15.99
CA PRO A 45 -9.16 -12.54 15.22
C PRO A 45 -9.83 -13.92 15.08
N TYR A 46 -10.72 -14.29 16.00
CA TYR A 46 -11.45 -15.57 16.02
C TYR A 46 -12.96 -15.34 15.83
N PRO A 47 -13.45 -15.20 14.59
CA PRO A 47 -14.86 -14.88 14.32
C PRO A 47 -15.86 -15.94 14.80
N CYS A 48 -15.38 -17.16 15.09
CA CYS A 48 -16.21 -18.26 15.62
C CYS A 48 -16.39 -18.21 17.15
N ASP A 49 -15.62 -17.37 17.85
CA ASP A 49 -15.71 -17.18 19.30
C ASP A 49 -16.36 -15.82 19.59
N THR A 50 -17.63 -15.84 20.00
CA THR A 50 -18.40 -14.62 20.26
C THR A 50 -18.07 -13.97 21.60
N ASP A 51 -17.41 -14.68 22.52
CA ASP A 51 -17.04 -14.19 23.86
C ASP A 51 -15.61 -13.64 23.90
N TYR A 52 -15.01 -13.40 22.72
CA TYR A 52 -13.65 -12.87 22.62
C TYR A 52 -13.62 -11.36 22.86
N ASP A 53 -13.22 -10.95 24.06
CA ASP A 53 -13.21 -9.53 24.51
C ASP A 53 -12.11 -8.66 23.86
N TYR A 54 -11.18 -9.25 23.12
CA TYR A 54 -10.01 -8.53 22.57
C TYR A 54 -10.16 -8.28 21.06
N LEU A 55 -10.15 -7.01 20.66
CA LEU A 55 -10.10 -6.61 19.26
C LEU A 55 -8.66 -6.32 18.83
N GLU A 56 -8.29 -6.83 17.66
CA GLU A 56 -6.97 -6.60 17.09
C GLU A 56 -7.06 -5.75 15.82
N ASN A 57 -6.06 -4.89 15.65
CA ASN A 57 -5.89 -4.10 14.44
C ASN A 57 -4.70 -4.66 13.63
N ARG A 58 -5.01 -5.25 12.46
CA ARG A 58 -3.99 -5.84 11.59
C ARG A 58 -3.12 -4.81 10.85
N PHE A 59 -3.44 -3.52 10.93
CA PHE A 59 -2.60 -2.43 10.41
C PHE A 59 -1.49 -2.08 11.39
N THR A 60 -0.42 -2.87 11.34
CA THR A 60 0.89 -2.54 11.92
C THR A 60 1.75 -1.78 10.90
N VAL A 61 2.82 -1.12 11.34
CA VAL A 61 3.74 -0.37 10.46
C VAL A 61 4.25 -1.27 9.32
N SER A 62 4.72 -2.47 9.66
CA SER A 62 5.22 -3.45 8.69
C SER A 62 4.13 -3.87 7.71
N ASN A 63 2.90 -4.08 8.18
CA ASN A 63 1.79 -4.49 7.34
C ASN A 63 1.32 -3.37 6.40
N THR A 64 1.29 -2.11 6.87
CA THR A 64 0.98 -0.96 5.99
C THR A 64 2.03 -0.75 4.92
N LEU A 65 3.32 -0.90 5.27
CA LEU A 65 4.42 -0.82 4.31
C LEU A 65 4.33 -1.96 3.28
N TRP A 66 4.10 -3.18 3.74
CA TRP A 66 3.93 -4.34 2.87
C TRP A 66 2.71 -4.18 1.96
N PHE A 67 1.60 -3.65 2.47
CA PHE A 67 0.41 -3.32 1.68
C PHE A 67 0.74 -2.31 0.57
N SER A 68 1.44 -1.21 0.90
CA SER A 68 1.81 -0.18 -0.07
C SER A 68 2.76 -0.72 -1.15
N ILE A 69 3.78 -1.48 -0.75
CA ILE A 69 4.75 -2.10 -1.68
C ILE A 69 4.08 -3.18 -2.54
N GLY A 70 3.29 -4.07 -1.93
CA GLY A 70 2.55 -5.12 -2.65
C GLY A 70 1.65 -4.52 -3.72
N THR A 71 0.87 -3.49 -3.38
CA THR A 71 0.00 -2.81 -4.34
C THR A 71 0.79 -2.22 -5.53
N LEU A 72 1.97 -1.62 -5.28
CA LEU A 72 2.86 -1.12 -6.33
C LEU A 72 3.37 -2.26 -7.24
N MET A 73 3.62 -3.44 -6.68
CA MET A 73 4.02 -4.62 -7.43
C MET A 73 2.84 -5.32 -8.12
N GLN A 74 1.63 -4.76 -8.03
CA GLN A 74 0.37 -5.41 -8.43
C GLN A 74 0.15 -6.76 -7.73
N GLN A 75 0.75 -6.94 -6.56
CA GLN A 75 0.56 -8.10 -5.70
C GLN A 75 -0.43 -7.73 -4.60
N GLY A 76 -1.44 -8.57 -4.41
CA GLY A 76 -2.36 -8.42 -3.28
C GLY A 76 -1.61 -8.57 -1.95
N SER A 77 -2.22 -8.11 -0.87
CA SER A 77 -1.73 -8.35 0.50
C SER A 77 -2.81 -9.03 1.32
N ASP A 78 -2.40 -9.80 2.34
CA ASP A 78 -3.33 -10.49 3.26
C ASP A 78 -4.10 -9.51 4.17
N VAL A 79 -3.68 -8.25 4.21
CA VAL A 79 -4.34 -7.17 4.94
C VAL A 79 -5.32 -6.47 4.01
N SER A 80 -6.60 -6.56 4.37
CA SER A 80 -7.70 -5.97 3.60
C SER A 80 -8.39 -4.88 4.44
N PRO A 81 -8.52 -3.65 3.92
CA PRO A 81 -9.18 -2.56 4.62
C PRO A 81 -10.69 -2.82 4.82
N SER A 82 -11.13 -2.67 6.06
CA SER A 82 -12.52 -2.82 6.49
C SER A 82 -13.30 -1.54 6.30
N ALA A 83 -12.77 -0.46 6.89
CA ALA A 83 -13.44 0.81 7.03
C ALA A 83 -13.57 1.51 5.67
N MET A 84 -14.63 2.31 5.53
CA MET A 84 -14.81 3.08 4.29
C MET A 84 -13.65 4.06 4.07
N SER A 85 -13.14 4.66 5.14
CA SER A 85 -12.01 5.59 5.14
C SER A 85 -10.71 4.96 4.61
N THR A 86 -10.33 3.79 5.13
CA THR A 86 -9.13 3.06 4.70
C THR A 86 -9.27 2.54 3.27
N ARG A 87 -10.46 2.07 2.88
CA ARG A 87 -10.76 1.66 1.49
C ARG A 87 -10.58 2.80 0.48
N LEU A 88 -11.01 4.02 0.81
CA LEU A 88 -10.84 5.17 -0.06
C LEU A 88 -9.36 5.50 -0.27
N ILE A 89 -8.55 5.52 0.80
CA ILE A 89 -7.11 5.76 0.71
C ILE A 89 -6.42 4.66 -0.12
N SER A 90 -6.75 3.40 0.14
CA SER A 90 -6.23 2.27 -0.64
C SER A 90 -6.63 2.36 -2.12
N GLY A 91 -7.86 2.81 -2.42
CA GLY A 91 -8.32 3.02 -3.79
C GLY A 91 -7.57 4.13 -4.52
N ILE A 92 -7.30 5.26 -3.84
CA ILE A 92 -6.48 6.35 -4.39
C ILE A 92 -5.05 5.87 -4.65
N TRP A 93 -4.46 5.14 -3.70
CA TRP A 93 -3.13 4.56 -3.87
C TRP A 93 -3.08 3.60 -5.04
N TRP A 94 -4.05 2.70 -5.13
CA TRP A 94 -4.16 1.76 -6.24
C TRP A 94 -4.26 2.47 -7.60
N PHE A 95 -5.10 3.50 -7.71
CA PHE A 95 -5.22 4.28 -8.94
C PHE A 95 -3.90 4.97 -9.31
N PHE A 96 -3.20 5.56 -8.34
CA PHE A 96 -1.87 6.13 -8.55
C PHE A 96 -0.88 5.09 -9.07
N THR A 97 -0.82 3.90 -8.45
CA THR A 97 0.08 2.82 -8.89
C THR A 97 -0.22 2.34 -10.30
N LEU A 98 -1.50 2.27 -10.69
CA LEU A 98 -1.88 1.92 -12.05
C LEU A 98 -1.38 2.93 -13.08
N ILE A 99 -1.52 4.23 -12.80
CA ILE A 99 -1.00 5.28 -13.70
C ILE A 99 0.51 5.15 -13.82
N LEU A 100 1.22 5.03 -12.69
CA LEU A 100 2.68 4.93 -12.66
C LEU A 100 3.20 3.75 -13.48
N ILE A 101 2.63 2.56 -13.28
CA ILE A 101 3.03 1.36 -14.00
C ILE A 101 2.67 1.48 -15.48
N SER A 102 1.48 1.99 -15.79
CA SER A 102 1.06 2.21 -17.18
C SER A 102 2.02 3.15 -17.90
N SER A 103 2.42 4.25 -17.26
CA SER A 103 3.42 5.18 -17.79
C SER A 103 4.80 4.53 -17.93
N TYR A 104 5.23 3.74 -16.96
CA TYR A 104 6.49 3.00 -17.05
C TYR A 104 6.48 2.03 -18.23
N THR A 105 5.40 1.28 -18.44
CA THR A 105 5.27 0.36 -19.58
C THR A 105 5.13 1.07 -20.92
N ALA A 106 4.57 2.28 -20.95
CA ALA A 106 4.43 3.06 -22.17
C ALA A 106 5.74 3.73 -22.61
N ASN A 107 6.65 3.99 -21.67
CA ASN A 107 7.95 4.62 -21.93
C ASN A 107 9.13 3.61 -21.93
N LEU A 108 8.81 2.32 -21.79
CA LEU A 108 9.75 1.20 -21.94
C LEU A 108 9.92 0.84 -23.42
#